data_AF-A0A443RSF6-F1
#
_entry.id   AF-A0A443RSF6-F1
#
_cell.length_a   1.000
_cell.length_b   1.000
_cell.length_c   1.000
_cell.angle_alpha   90.00
_cell.angle_beta   90.00
_cell.angle_gamma   90.00
#
_symmetry.space_group_name_H-M   'P 1'
#
loop_
_entity.id
_entity.type
_entity.pdbx_description
1 polymer ?
#
loop_
_entity_poly.entity_id
_entity_poly.type
_entity_poly.pdbx_seq_one_letter_code
_entity_poly.pdbx_strand_id
1 'polypeptide(L)'
;ANKLITETRRPVGERAQDIGIWYNILEFLASFAVFTNAFLIAFTSDFLTRTLYYVEYGSMDNYLNFTLSTSASSDKEESHCRYKDFRQPNGHYIPFYWKLMFIRCAFILIFQISITLIRKLIDILIPDIPTSLDLKMKREQYLARKQLEDM
;
A
#
# COMPACT_ATOMS: atom_id res chain seq x y z
N ALA A 1 27.29 15.27 -7.55
CA ALA A 1 28.39 15.24 -8.53
C ALA A 1 29.70 15.77 -7.95
N ASN A 2 29.74 16.99 -7.38
CA ASN A 2 30.97 17.61 -6.85
C ASN A 2 31.83 16.68 -5.98
N LYS A 3 31.25 16.02 -4.98
CA LYS A 3 31.97 15.05 -4.13
C LYS A 3 32.76 13.98 -4.91
N LEU A 4 32.19 13.44 -5.99
CA LEU A 4 32.83 12.40 -6.81
C LEU A 4 33.99 12.93 -7.67
N ILE A 5 33.98 14.23 -7.98
CA ILE A 5 34.94 14.87 -8.89
C ILE A 5 36.10 15.50 -8.10
N THR A 6 35.80 16.13 -6.96
CA THR A 6 36.79 16.93 -6.21
C THR A 6 37.33 16.24 -4.96
N GLU A 7 36.56 15.37 -4.31
CA GLU A 7 36.92 14.85 -2.97
C GLU A 7 37.30 13.37 -2.95
N THR A 8 36.90 12.58 -3.95
CA THR A 8 37.18 11.13 -4.00
C THR A 8 38.25 10.78 -5.03
N ARG A 9 39.11 9.81 -4.69
CA ARG A 9 40.04 9.20 -5.65
C ARG A 9 39.26 8.45 -6.74
N ARG A 10 39.76 8.48 -7.98
CA ARG A 10 39.13 7.82 -9.14
C ARG A 10 38.91 6.32 -8.87
N PRO A 11 37.67 5.81 -8.95
CA PRO A 11 37.39 4.38 -8.83
C PRO A 11 37.80 3.61 -10.09
N VAL A 12 38.05 2.32 -9.93
CA VAL A 12 38.22 1.39 -11.05
C VAL A 12 36.86 1.18 -11.72
N GLY A 13 36.83 1.27 -13.05
CA GLY A 13 35.59 1.12 -13.80
C GLY A 13 35.14 -0.34 -13.85
N GLU A 14 34.05 -0.63 -13.16
CA GLU A 14 33.33 -1.90 -13.24
C GLU A 14 32.11 -1.76 -14.17
N ARG A 15 31.87 -2.78 -15.00
CA ARG A 15 30.68 -2.82 -15.86
C ARG A 15 29.55 -3.55 -15.13
N ALA A 16 28.54 -2.81 -14.71
CA ALA A 16 27.29 -3.36 -14.19
C ALA A 16 26.18 -3.12 -15.22
N GLN A 17 25.40 -4.16 -15.51
CA GLN A 17 24.25 -4.08 -16.41
C GLN A 17 23.03 -3.48 -15.70
N ASP A 18 22.86 -3.78 -14.40
CA ASP A 18 21.72 -3.37 -13.58
C ASP A 18 22.16 -2.91 -12.18
N ILE A 19 21.24 -2.26 -11.45
CA ILE A 19 21.44 -1.83 -10.05
C ILE A 19 21.51 -3.00 -9.05
N GLY A 20 21.25 -4.24 -9.50
CA GLY A 20 21.34 -5.46 -8.70
C GLY A 20 20.24 -5.57 -7.64
N ILE A 21 20.62 -5.99 -6.43
CA ILE A 21 19.69 -6.29 -5.31
C ILE A 21 18.78 -5.11 -4.93
N TRP A 22 19.22 -3.88 -5.19
CA TRP A 22 18.45 -2.67 -4.90
C TRP A 22 17.11 -2.64 -5.63
N TYR A 23 17.02 -3.25 -6.82
CA TYR A 23 15.76 -3.37 -7.54
C TYR A 23 14.71 -4.13 -6.71
N ASN A 24 15.08 -5.33 -6.22
CA ASN A 24 14.19 -6.16 -5.41
C ASN A 24 13.78 -5.46 -4.08
N ILE A 25 14.71 -4.70 -3.48
CA ILE A 25 14.42 -3.94 -2.26
C ILE A 25 13.40 -2.84 -2.55
N LEU A 26 13.57 -2.09 -3.65
CA LEU A 26 12.65 -1.03 -4.04
C LEU A 26 11.27 -1.59 -4.40
N GLU A 27 11.21 -2.74 -5.08
CA GLU A 27 9.96 -3.42 -5.38
C GLU A 27 9.21 -3.84 -4.11
N PHE A 28 9.92 -4.43 -3.15
CA PHE A 28 9.35 -4.77 -1.85
C PHE A 28 8.83 -3.52 -1.12
N LEU A 29 9.64 -2.46 -1.04
CA LEU A 29 9.24 -1.20 -0.41
C LEU A 29 8.01 -0.58 -1.09
N ALA A 30 7.93 -0.63 -2.41
CA ALA A 30 6.78 -0.14 -3.16
C ALA A 30 5.51 -0.96 -2.87
N SER A 31 5.64 -2.28 -2.68
CA SER A 31 4.52 -3.13 -2.25
C SER A 31 4.10 -2.83 -0.81
N PHE A 32 5.07 -2.71 0.10
CA PHE A 32 4.83 -2.44 1.51
C PHE A 32 4.21 -1.05 1.76
N ALA A 33 4.58 -0.06 0.95
CA ALA A 33 3.99 1.28 1.00
C ALA A 33 2.48 1.25 0.70
N VAL A 34 2.05 0.45 -0.28
CA VAL A 34 0.61 0.28 -0.61
C VAL A 34 -0.14 -0.32 0.57
N PHE A 35 0.42 -1.38 1.17
CA PHE A 35 -0.16 -2.01 2.36
C PHE A 35 -0.30 -1.01 3.53
N THR A 36 0.74 -0.23 3.79
CA THR A 36 0.75 0.80 4.85
C THR A 36 -0.30 1.88 4.60
N ASN A 37 -0.43 2.34 3.37
CA ASN A 37 -1.44 3.34 3.00
C ASN A 37 -2.86 2.79 3.14
N ALA A 38 -3.10 1.53 2.76
CA ALA A 38 -4.39 0.88 2.95
C ALA A 38 -4.74 0.80 4.44
N PHE A 39 -3.75 0.46 5.28
CA PHE A 39 -3.92 0.39 6.73
C PHE A 39 -4.27 1.75 7.34
N LEU A 40 -3.57 2.83 6.92
CA LEU A 40 -3.87 4.20 7.35
C LEU A 40 -5.31 4.59 6.99
N ILE A 41 -5.75 4.29 5.77
CA ILE A 41 -7.13 4.58 5.37
C ILE A 41 -8.13 3.76 6.20
N ALA A 42 -7.86 2.47 6.45
CA ALA A 42 -8.78 1.60 7.16
C ALA A 42 -8.93 1.94 8.65
N PHE A 43 -7.82 2.23 9.34
CA PHE A 43 -7.77 2.38 10.79
C PHE A 43 -7.75 3.82 11.28
N THR A 44 -7.05 4.72 10.58
CA THR A 44 -6.94 6.13 10.99
C THR A 44 -8.14 6.96 10.51
N SER A 45 -8.72 6.61 9.36
CA SER A 45 -9.91 7.31 8.84
C SER A 45 -11.20 6.85 9.52
N ASP A 46 -12.14 7.78 9.67
CA ASP A 46 -13.51 7.50 10.12
C ASP A 46 -14.43 7.07 8.97
N PHE A 47 -13.89 6.97 7.75
CA PHE A 47 -14.64 6.65 6.53
C PHE A 47 -15.39 5.31 6.62
N LEU A 48 -14.70 4.22 6.98
CA LEU A 48 -15.32 2.89 7.05
C LEU A 48 -16.36 2.81 8.17
N THR A 49 -16.09 3.42 9.31
CA THR A 49 -17.01 3.48 10.45
C THR A 49 -18.31 4.20 10.07
N ARG A 50 -18.21 5.39 9.47
CA ARG A 50 -19.36 6.18 9.02
C ARG A 50 -20.15 5.48 7.94
N THR A 51 -19.46 4.86 6.98
CA THR A 51 -20.11 4.12 5.89
C THR A 51 -20.89 2.93 6.44
N LEU A 52 -20.29 2.16 7.36
CA LEU A 52 -20.97 1.03 7.99
C LEU A 52 -22.19 1.49 8.78
N TYR A 53 -22.06 2.56 9.56
CA TYR A 53 -23.19 3.13 10.32
C TYR A 53 -24.32 3.58 9.39
N TYR A 54 -24.01 4.31 8.32
CA TYR A 54 -24.99 4.74 7.34
C TYR A 54 -25.70 3.57 6.66
N VAL A 55 -24.99 2.49 6.34
CA VAL A 55 -25.58 1.29 5.73
C VAL A 55 -26.50 0.54 6.71
N GLU A 56 -26.17 0.48 8.00
CA GLU A 56 -27.00 -0.22 9.00
C GLU A 56 -28.22 0.59 9.45
N TYR A 57 -28.09 1.92 9.60
CA TYR A 57 -29.11 2.78 10.20
C TYR A 57 -29.80 3.73 9.21
N GLY A 58 -29.30 3.87 7.98
CA GLY A 58 -29.91 4.68 6.91
C GLY A 58 -29.80 6.19 7.07
N SER A 59 -29.40 6.70 8.24
CA SER A 59 -29.14 8.11 8.51
C SER A 59 -27.83 8.30 9.29
N MET A 60 -27.26 9.51 9.21
CA MET A 60 -26.14 9.94 10.08
C MET A 60 -26.61 10.59 11.39
N ASP A 61 -27.93 10.73 11.58
CA ASP A 61 -28.49 11.25 12.82
C ASP A 61 -28.06 10.37 13.99
N ASN A 62 -27.63 10.99 15.09
CA ASN A 62 -27.08 10.31 16.28
C ASN A 62 -25.77 9.53 16.10
N TYR A 63 -25.05 9.65 14.98
CA TYR A 63 -23.74 8.99 14.81
C TYR A 63 -22.76 9.29 15.95
N LEU A 64 -22.69 10.54 16.39
CA LEU A 64 -21.83 10.96 17.51
C LEU A 64 -22.26 10.30 18.83
N ASN A 65 -23.56 10.23 19.11
CA ASN A 65 -24.06 9.58 20.32
C ASN A 65 -23.81 8.06 20.31
N PHE A 66 -23.85 7.42 19.15
CA PHE A 66 -23.55 6.00 18.98
C PHE A 66 -22.06 5.68 19.14
N THR A 67 -21.19 6.53 18.61
CA THR A 67 -19.73 6.30 18.59
C THR A 67 -19.06 6.59 19.95
N LEU A 68 -19.79 7.22 20.88
CA LEU A 68 -19.28 7.58 22.21
C LEU A 68 -19.68 6.51 23.24
N SER A 69 -18.68 5.86 23.82
CA SER A 69 -18.83 5.01 24.99
C SER A 69 -18.76 5.83 26.28
N THR A 70 -19.49 5.40 27.31
CA THR A 70 -19.48 6.06 28.63
C THR A 70 -18.57 5.31 29.59
N SER A 71 -17.73 6.03 30.34
CA SER A 71 -16.86 5.42 31.37
C SER A 71 -17.67 4.84 32.53
N ALA A 72 -17.31 3.65 32.99
CA ALA A 72 -17.84 3.08 34.24
C ALA A 72 -17.43 3.99 35.41
N SER A 73 -18.41 4.52 36.15
CA SER A 73 -18.15 5.42 37.29
C SER A 73 -17.68 4.62 38.50
N SER A 74 -16.60 5.05 39.13
CA SER A 74 -16.33 4.71 40.53
C SER A 74 -16.94 5.80 41.41
N ASP A 75 -18.11 5.52 41.98
CA ASP A 75 -18.68 6.14 43.20
C ASP A 75 -18.64 7.67 43.36
N LYS A 76 -18.48 8.45 42.28
CA LYS A 76 -18.61 9.90 42.31
C LYS A 76 -19.64 10.31 41.27
N GLU A 77 -20.87 10.47 41.74
CA GLU A 77 -22.00 11.08 41.05
C GLU A 77 -21.61 12.49 40.62
N GLU A 78 -21.11 12.68 39.39
CA GLU A 78 -21.32 13.90 38.57
C GLU A 78 -20.46 13.98 37.29
N SER A 79 -19.60 13.00 36.98
CA SER A 79 -18.77 13.10 35.76
C SER A 79 -18.71 11.80 34.96
N HIS A 80 -19.75 11.56 34.16
CA HIS A 80 -19.70 10.56 33.09
C HIS A 80 -18.90 11.12 31.91
N CYS A 81 -17.63 10.71 31.81
CA CYS A 81 -16.82 11.03 30.65
C CYS A 81 -17.20 10.13 29.47
N ARG A 82 -17.35 10.72 28.28
CA ARG A 82 -17.58 10.01 27.02
C ARG A 82 -16.30 9.97 26.21
N TYR A 83 -15.93 8.79 25.73
CA TYR A 83 -14.76 8.57 24.89
C TYR A 83 -15.13 7.79 23.63
N LYS A 84 -14.37 7.99 22.56
CA LYS A 84 -14.60 7.28 21.28
C LYS A 84 -14.20 5.83 21.44
N ASP A 85 -15.18 4.96 21.58
CA ASP A 85 -15.01 3.51 21.59
C ASP A 85 -16.35 2.82 21.29
N PHE A 86 -16.31 1.56 20.90
CA PHE A 86 -17.48 0.73 20.63
C PHE A 86 -17.65 -0.28 21.76
N ARG A 87 -17.82 0.22 23.00
CA ARG A 87 -18.03 -0.60 24.19
C ARG A 87 -19.32 -0.23 24.89
N GLN A 88 -19.90 -1.24 25.53
CA GLN A 88 -20.99 -1.06 26.47
C GLN A 88 -20.44 -0.54 27.82
N PRO A 89 -21.29 0.05 28.68
CA PRO A 89 -20.88 0.50 30.02
C PRO A 89 -20.28 -0.60 30.91
N ASN A 90 -20.61 -1.86 30.65
CA ASN A 90 -20.04 -3.04 31.32
C ASN A 90 -18.62 -3.41 30.84
N GLY A 91 -18.06 -2.68 29.87
CA GLY A 91 -16.72 -2.90 29.30
C GLY A 91 -16.67 -3.89 28.12
N HIS A 92 -17.78 -4.55 27.77
CA HIS A 92 -17.84 -5.48 26.64
C HIS A 92 -18.00 -4.76 25.30
N TYR A 93 -17.34 -5.26 24.25
CA TYR A 93 -17.48 -4.72 22.90
C TYR A 93 -18.88 -4.98 22.32
N ILE A 94 -19.46 -3.97 21.67
CA ILE A 94 -20.70 -4.17 20.91
C ILE A 94 -20.43 -5.00 19.63
N PRO A 95 -21.42 -5.74 19.10
CA PRO A 95 -21.27 -6.49 17.86
C PRO A 95 -20.78 -5.64 16.67
N PHE A 96 -21.12 -4.34 16.66
CA PHE A 96 -20.64 -3.37 15.67
C PHE A 96 -19.11 -3.30 15.60
N TYR A 97 -18.41 -3.42 16.73
CA TYR A 97 -16.94 -3.43 16.76
C TYR A 97 -16.36 -4.54 15.89
N TRP A 98 -16.85 -5.76 16.07
CA TRP A 98 -16.36 -6.93 15.32
C TRP A 98 -16.72 -6.84 13.83
N LYS A 99 -17.91 -6.36 13.50
CA LYS A 99 -18.29 -6.07 12.11
C LYS A 99 -17.36 -5.04 11.47
N LEU A 100 -17.06 -3.95 12.17
CA LEU A 100 -16.14 -2.92 11.69
C LEU A 100 -14.73 -3.48 11.48
N MET A 101 -14.24 -4.30 12.41
CA MET A 101 -12.92 -4.94 12.26
C MET A 101 -12.86 -5.87 11.05
N PHE A 102 -13.91 -6.67 10.81
CA PHE A 102 -14.00 -7.52 9.63
C PHE A 102 -13.97 -6.68 8.34
N ILE A 103 -14.76 -5.60 8.29
CA ILE A 103 -14.81 -4.70 7.12
C ILE A 103 -13.47 -4.00 6.88
N ARG A 104 -12.77 -3.56 7.93
CA ARG A 104 -11.42 -2.98 7.82
C ARG A 104 -10.42 -3.95 7.21
N CYS A 105 -10.42 -5.20 7.68
CA CYS A 105 -9.57 -6.25 7.10
C CYS A 105 -9.94 -6.54 5.64
N ALA A 106 -11.22 -6.68 5.32
CA ALA A 106 -11.69 -6.91 3.97
C ALA A 106 -11.31 -5.77 3.02
N PHE A 107 -11.45 -4.51 3.46
CA PHE A 107 -11.03 -3.34 2.71
C PHE A 107 -9.54 -3.36 2.38
N ILE A 108 -8.68 -3.70 3.34
CA ILE A 108 -7.22 -3.78 3.12
C ILE A 108 -6.90 -4.84 2.05
N LEU A 109 -7.56 -6.01 2.12
CA LEU A 109 -7.37 -7.07 1.13
C LEU A 109 -7.82 -6.63 -0.27
N ILE A 110 -9.00 -6.03 -0.40
CA ILE A 110 -9.52 -5.53 -1.68
C ILE A 110 -8.61 -4.45 -2.27
N PHE A 111 -8.17 -3.51 -1.44
CA PHE A 111 -7.27 -2.44 -1.87
C PHE A 111 -5.95 -3.02 -2.39
N GLN A 112 -5.36 -3.98 -1.67
CA GLN A 112 -4.14 -4.66 -2.09
C GLN A 112 -4.32 -5.39 -3.44
N ILE A 113 -5.44 -6.11 -3.60
CA ILE A 113 -5.75 -6.81 -4.85
C ILE A 113 -5.92 -5.82 -6.00
N SER A 114 -6.64 -4.71 -5.80
CA SER A 114 -6.87 -3.71 -6.84
C SER A 114 -5.57 -3.09 -7.35
N ILE A 115 -4.65 -2.72 -6.45
CA ILE A 115 -3.38 -2.10 -6.84
C ILE A 115 -2.46 -3.13 -7.51
N THR A 116 -2.46 -4.38 -7.02
CA THR A 116 -1.70 -5.46 -7.65
C THR A 116 -2.20 -5.75 -9.06
N LEU A 117 -3.52 -5.73 -9.27
CA LEU A 117 -4.13 -5.89 -10.59
C LEU A 117 -3.73 -4.73 -11.52
N ILE A 118 -3.81 -3.49 -11.04
CA ILE A 118 -3.41 -2.32 -11.84
C ILE A 118 -1.93 -2.40 -12.23
N ARG A 119 -1.04 -2.79 -11.32
CA ARG A 119 0.38 -3.00 -11.61
C ARG A 119 0.56 -4.05 -12.71
N LYS A 120 -0.06 -5.22 -12.56
CA LYS A 120 -0.04 -6.29 -13.57
C LYS A 120 -0.56 -5.83 -14.93
N LEU A 121 -1.61 -5.00 -14.96
CA LEU A 121 -2.14 -4.45 -16.21
C LEU A 121 -1.17 -3.47 -16.87
N ILE A 122 -0.48 -2.65 -16.08
CA ILE A 122 0.56 -1.74 -16.60
C ILE A 122 1.71 -2.54 -17.19
N ASP A 123 2.17 -3.60 -16.50
CA ASP A 123 3.24 -4.48 -16.98
C ASP A 123 2.85 -5.22 -18.28
N ILE A 124 1.56 -5.53 -18.45
CA ILE A 124 1.04 -6.12 -19.70
C ILE A 124 0.98 -5.08 -20.83
N LEU A 125 0.59 -3.84 -20.52
CA LEU A 125 0.42 -2.79 -21.51
C LEU A 125 1.75 -2.24 -22.02
N ILE A 126 2.75 -2.13 -21.15
CA ILE A 126 4.06 -1.55 -21.45
C ILE A 126 5.10 -2.67 -21.47
N PRO A 127 5.59 -3.07 -22.66
CA PRO A 127 6.61 -4.11 -22.74
C PRO A 127 7.94 -3.62 -22.15
N ASP A 128 8.59 -4.47 -21.36
CA ASP A 128 9.85 -4.16 -20.67
C ASP A 128 10.99 -3.74 -21.62
N ILE A 129 10.97 -4.20 -22.87
CA ILE A 129 11.98 -3.88 -23.88
C ILE A 129 11.31 -3.07 -25.00
N PRO A 130 11.77 -1.83 -25.28
CA PRO A 130 11.23 -1.05 -26.38
C PRO A 130 11.61 -1.69 -27.72
N THR A 131 10.68 -1.70 -28.67
CA THR A 131 10.82 -2.34 -29.98
C THR A 131 12.05 -1.87 -30.76
N SER A 132 12.45 -0.60 -30.60
CA SER A 132 13.62 -0.05 -31.27
C SER A 132 14.94 -0.67 -30.80
N LEU A 133 15.02 -1.12 -29.54
CA LEU A 133 16.18 -1.84 -29.01
C LEU A 133 16.15 -3.31 -29.43
N ASP A 134 14.99 -3.96 -29.38
CA ASP A 134 14.83 -5.34 -29.84
C ASP A 134 15.24 -5.49 -31.32
N LEU A 135 14.82 -4.56 -32.18
CA LEU A 135 15.23 -4.53 -33.60
C LEU A 135 16.74 -4.37 -33.77
N LYS A 136 17.38 -3.52 -32.96
CA LYS A 136 18.84 -3.35 -33.00
C LYS A 136 19.56 -4.62 -32.53
N MET A 137 19.12 -5.24 -31.44
CA MET A 137 19.68 -6.50 -30.94
C MET A 137 19.58 -7.62 -31.99
N LYS A 138 18.42 -7.78 -32.62
CA LYS A 138 18.22 -8.76 -33.70
C LYS A 138 19.11 -8.49 -34.91
N ARG A 139 19.31 -7.22 -35.27
CA ARG A 139 20.20 -6.83 -36.37
C ARG A 139 21.66 -7.21 -36.08
N GLU A 140 22.16 -6.88 -34.88
CA GLU A 140 23.52 -7.23 -34.46
C GLU A 140 23.73 -8.75 -34.44
N GLN A 141 22.75 -9.51 -33.92
CA GLN A 141 22.79 -10.97 -33.91
C GLN A 141 22.80 -11.58 -35.31
N TYR A 142 22.01 -11.03 -36.24
CA TYR A 142 22.00 -11.47 -37.63
C TYR A 142 23.35 -11.24 -38.33
N LEU A 143 23.94 -10.06 -38.15
CA LEU A 143 25.27 -9.74 -38.71
C LEU A 143 26.36 -10.64 -38.15
N ALA A 144 26.35 -10.89 -36.84
CA ALA A 144 27.31 -11.79 -36.19
C ALA A 144 27.20 -13.25 -36.72
N ARG A 145 25.99 -13.75 -36.97
CA ARG A 145 25.79 -15.09 -37.56
C ARG A 145 26.34 -15.18 -38.97
N LYS A 146 26.08 -14.17 -39.80
CA LYS A 146 26.59 -14.15 -41.19
C LYS A 146 28.11 -14.19 -41.25
N GLN A 147 28.78 -13.47 -40.35
CA GLN A 147 30.26 -13.48 -40.26
C GLN A 147 30.83 -14.86 -39.90
N LEU A 148 30.09 -15.69 -39.17
CA LEU A 148 30.50 -17.06 -38.85
C LEU A 148 30.27 -18.03 -40.01
N GLU A 149 29.27 -17.78 -40.86
CA GLU A 149 28.99 -18.59 -42.06
C GLU A 149 29.97 -18.27 -43.21
N ASP A 150 30.49 -17.05 -43.26
CA ASP A 150 31.47 -16.59 -44.25
C ASP A 150 32.94 -16.99 -43.89
N MET A 151 33.18 -17.66 -42.75
CA MET A 151 34.50 -18.18 -42.29
C MET A 151 34.67 -19.67 -42.59
#